data_AF-A0A850DN31-F1
#
_entry.id   AF-A0A850DN31-F1
#
_cell.length_a   1.000
_cell.length_b   1.000
_cell.length_c   1.000
_cell.angle_alpha   90.00
_cell.angle_beta   90.00
_cell.angle_gamma   90.00
#
_symmetry.space_group_name_H-M   'P 1'
#
loop_
_entity.id
_entity.type
_entity.pdbx_description
1 polymer ?
#
loop_
_entity_poly.entity_id
_entity_poly.type
_entity_poly.pdbx_seq_one_letter_code
_entity_poly.pdbx_strand_id
1 'polypeptide(L)'
;MPEATWVCADVLTVPSMLLRPFDTAIANPPFGPVRRANNGPGYRGPRFEYHVITVASRLARHGVFLVPQQSAPFSHSGKPCYIEDPDIEYRKFHSATGILLEAGCSVDTTCYDQDWHHRPPATEVAVCDFTVLPEAPASTDRRPASTARRFSRPITTPPQLVGPSVA
;
A
#
# COMPACT_ATOMS: atom_id res chain seq x y z
N MET A 1 -3.76 -11.47 17.43
CA MET A 1 -3.25 -10.15 17.88
C MET A 1 -4.39 -9.37 18.56
N PRO A 2 -4.55 -9.47 19.89
CA PRO A 2 -5.59 -8.75 20.62
C PRO A 2 -5.32 -7.23 20.75
N GLU A 3 -4.06 -6.79 20.60
CA GLU A 3 -3.65 -5.39 20.76
C GLU A 3 -3.60 -4.60 19.44
N ALA A 4 -3.89 -5.26 18.31
CA ALA A 4 -3.90 -4.59 17.00
C ALA A 4 -5.21 -3.85 16.78
N THR A 5 -5.12 -2.61 16.29
CA THR A 5 -6.29 -1.88 15.78
C THR A 5 -6.50 -2.23 14.32
N TRP A 6 -7.69 -2.76 14.00
CA TRP A 6 -8.06 -3.11 12.64
C TRP A 6 -8.81 -1.97 11.97
N VAL A 7 -8.38 -1.61 10.76
CA VAL A 7 -9.02 -0.60 9.93
C VAL A 7 -9.49 -1.26 8.65
N CYS A 8 -10.80 -1.28 8.42
CA CYS A 8 -11.40 -1.73 7.16
C CYS A 8 -11.64 -0.51 6.26
N ALA A 9 -10.70 -0.21 5.37
CA ALA A 9 -10.77 0.92 4.46
C ALA A 9 -10.03 0.63 3.14
N ASP A 10 -10.29 1.45 2.11
CA ASP A 10 -9.39 1.54 0.97
C ASP A 10 -8.09 2.21 1.42
N VAL A 11 -6.94 1.55 1.20
CA VAL A 11 -5.61 2.05 1.56
C VAL A 11 -5.36 3.45 1.01
N LEU A 12 -5.89 3.78 -0.17
CA LEU A 12 -5.73 5.09 -0.80
C LEU A 12 -6.50 6.20 -0.09
N THR A 13 -7.41 5.85 0.83
CA THR A 13 -8.17 6.79 1.66
C THR A 13 -7.61 6.93 3.08
N VAL A 14 -6.70 6.05 3.51
CA VAL A 14 -6.12 6.07 4.86
C VAL A 14 -5.49 7.42 5.24
N PRO A 15 -4.81 8.16 4.34
CA PRO A 15 -4.29 9.49 4.67
C PRO A 15 -5.34 10.50 5.16
N SER A 16 -6.62 10.35 4.81
CA SER A 16 -7.69 11.25 5.27
C SER A 16 -8.26 10.85 6.64
N MET A 17 -7.85 9.73 7.21
CA MET A 17 -8.34 9.22 8.49
C MET A 17 -7.69 9.88 9.72
N LEU A 18 -6.74 10.79 9.52
CA LEU A 18 -6.05 11.55 10.59
C LEU A 18 -5.44 10.65 11.68
N LEU A 19 -4.86 9.52 11.25
CA LEU A 19 -4.11 8.64 12.15
C LEU A 19 -2.86 9.36 12.68
N ARG A 20 -2.39 8.94 13.86
CA ARG A 20 -1.09 9.38 14.38
C ARG A 20 0.03 8.97 13.40
N PRO A 21 1.13 9.73 13.31
CA PRO A 21 2.31 9.28 12.58
C PRO A 21 2.84 7.97 13.14
N PHE A 22 3.35 7.13 12.24
CA PHE A 22 3.99 5.85 12.54
C PHE A 22 5.49 5.93 12.30
N ASP A 23 6.25 5.08 12.98
CA ASP A 23 7.69 4.97 12.72
C ASP A 23 7.97 4.17 11.44
N THR A 24 7.14 3.16 11.15
CA THR A 24 7.31 2.27 10.01
C THR A 24 5.96 1.82 9.45
N ALA A 25 5.85 1.84 8.12
CA ALA A 25 4.78 1.17 7.38
C ALA A 25 5.31 -0.13 6.77
N ILE A 26 4.61 -1.23 6.97
CA ILE A 26 4.96 -2.54 6.40
C ILE A 26 3.78 -2.98 5.53
N ALA A 27 4.02 -3.37 4.28
CA ALA A 27 2.94 -3.82 3.41
C ALA A 27 3.35 -4.90 2.41
N ASN A 28 2.38 -5.79 2.12
CA ASN A 28 2.34 -6.61 0.92
C ASN A 28 1.25 -6.03 0.00
N PRO A 29 1.55 -4.97 -0.78
CA PRO A 29 0.58 -4.32 -1.62
C PRO A 29 0.06 -5.27 -2.73
N PRO A 30 -1.14 -5.01 -3.26
CA PRO A 30 -1.54 -5.58 -4.55
C PRO A 30 -0.52 -5.24 -5.64
N PHE A 31 -0.24 -6.19 -6.53
CA PHE A 31 0.79 -6.06 -7.57
C PHE A 31 0.22 -5.66 -8.91
N GLY A 32 0.88 -4.71 -9.59
CA GLY A 32 0.60 -4.37 -10.97
C GLY A 32 -0.69 -3.54 -11.17
N PRO A 33 -1.34 -3.64 -12.34
CA PRO A 33 -2.45 -2.77 -12.74
C PRO A 33 -3.78 -3.14 -12.09
N VAL A 34 -3.88 -2.97 -10.77
CA VAL A 34 -5.12 -3.21 -10.02
C VAL A 34 -6.09 -2.04 -10.17
N ARG A 35 -7.37 -2.34 -10.44
CA ARG A 35 -8.43 -1.34 -10.53
C ARG A 35 -8.52 -0.57 -9.20
N ARG A 36 -8.53 0.75 -9.29
CA ARG A 36 -8.55 1.66 -8.15
C ARG A 36 -9.44 2.86 -8.42
N ALA A 37 -10.02 3.43 -7.37
CA ALA A 37 -10.85 4.63 -7.48
C ALA A 37 -10.01 5.91 -7.47
N ASN A 38 -8.85 5.88 -6.83
CA ASN A 38 -7.96 7.04 -6.65
C ASN A 38 -6.51 6.67 -6.98
N ASN A 39 -5.62 7.65 -6.92
CA ASN A 39 -4.18 7.45 -7.03
C ASN A 39 -3.50 7.80 -5.71
N GLY A 40 -2.41 7.11 -5.41
CA GLY A 40 -1.46 7.53 -4.39
C GLY A 40 -0.88 8.94 -4.66
N PRO A 41 -0.41 9.65 -3.62
CA PRO A 41 0.18 10.97 -3.75
C PRO A 41 1.34 11.00 -4.75
N GLY A 42 1.38 11.99 -5.64
CA GLY A 42 2.49 12.18 -6.60
C GLY A 42 2.61 11.15 -7.73
N TYR A 43 2.08 9.93 -7.58
CA TYR A 43 2.16 8.87 -8.60
C TYR A 43 0.85 8.69 -9.37
N ARG A 44 0.93 8.41 -10.67
CA ARG A 44 -0.23 8.23 -11.58
C ARG A 44 -0.13 6.99 -12.49
N GLY A 45 0.98 6.25 -12.42
CA GLY A 45 1.18 5.10 -13.29
C GLY A 45 0.32 3.89 -12.89
N PRO A 46 0.48 2.74 -13.57
CA PRO A 46 -0.42 1.61 -13.41
C PRO A 46 -0.14 0.76 -12.15
N ARG A 47 1.10 0.72 -11.66
CA ARG A 47 1.54 -0.21 -10.60
C ARG A 47 0.96 0.15 -9.23
N PHE A 48 0.16 -0.74 -8.66
CA PHE A 48 -0.55 -0.47 -7.41
C PHE A 48 0.38 -0.39 -6.20
N GLU A 49 1.45 -1.18 -6.17
CA GLU A 49 2.47 -1.16 -5.12
C GLU A 49 3.07 0.24 -4.92
N TYR A 50 3.31 0.99 -5.98
CA TYR A 50 3.79 2.38 -5.90
C TYR A 50 2.74 3.36 -5.34
N HIS A 51 1.46 3.10 -5.55
CA HIS A 51 0.40 3.87 -4.88
C HIS A 51 0.37 3.61 -3.37
N VAL A 52 0.60 2.38 -2.93
CA VAL A 52 0.68 2.04 -1.50
C VAL A 52 1.92 2.67 -0.86
N ILE A 53 3.07 2.62 -1.53
CA ILE A 53 4.32 3.24 -1.04
C ILE A 53 4.15 4.76 -0.86
N THR A 54 3.50 5.44 -1.81
CA THR A 54 3.23 6.89 -1.69
C THR A 54 2.18 7.25 -0.65
N VAL A 55 1.27 6.34 -0.32
CA VAL A 55 0.38 6.50 0.84
C VAL A 55 1.18 6.34 2.14
N ALA A 56 2.03 5.32 2.21
CA ALA A 56 2.87 5.06 3.37
C ALA A 56 3.81 6.23 3.70
N SER A 57 4.34 6.93 2.69
CA SER A 57 5.18 8.12 2.90
C SER A 57 4.47 9.31 3.55
N ARG A 58 3.12 9.30 3.60
CA ARG A 58 2.32 10.29 4.34
C ARG A 58 2.00 9.89 5.77
N LEU A 59 2.22 8.62 6.11
CA LEU A 59 1.78 8.01 7.37
C LEU A 59 2.96 7.63 8.26
N ALA A 60 4.12 7.32 7.67
CA ALA A 60 5.26 6.78 8.39
C ALA A 60 6.58 7.46 8.04
N ARG A 61 7.57 7.31 8.92
CA ARG A 61 8.95 7.76 8.69
C ARG A 61 9.74 6.82 7.79
N HIS A 62 9.46 5.51 7.86
CA HIS A 62 10.12 4.48 7.06
C HIS A 62 9.10 3.53 6.45
N GLY A 63 9.51 2.81 5.41
CA GLY A 63 8.67 1.82 4.74
C GLY A 63 9.41 0.51 4.48
N VAL A 64 8.69 -0.61 4.56
CA VAL A 64 9.15 -1.95 4.17
C VAL A 64 8.05 -2.60 3.33
N PHE A 65 8.38 -2.96 2.10
CA PHE A 65 7.39 -3.42 1.13
C PHE A 65 7.84 -4.71 0.46
N LEU A 66 6.94 -5.68 0.38
CA LEU A 66 7.10 -6.80 -0.53
C LEU A 66 6.63 -6.35 -1.92
N VAL A 67 7.54 -6.21 -2.88
CA VAL A 67 7.20 -5.75 -4.23
C VAL A 67 7.59 -6.80 -5.28
N PRO A 68 6.92 -6.86 -6.44
CA PRO A 68 7.40 -7.67 -7.55
C PRO A 68 8.84 -7.27 -7.89
N GLN A 69 9.69 -8.23 -8.24
CA GLN A 69 11.10 -7.96 -8.59
C GLN A 69 11.22 -6.90 -9.70
N GLN A 70 10.32 -6.92 -10.69
CA GLN A 70 10.27 -5.91 -11.78
C GLN A 70 9.94 -4.49 -11.32
N SER A 71 9.42 -4.34 -10.10
CA SER A 71 9.05 -3.07 -9.50
C SER A 71 10.10 -2.57 -8.49
N ALA A 72 11.04 -3.42 -8.09
CA ALA A 72 12.23 -3.00 -7.38
C ALA A 72 13.23 -2.40 -8.40
N PRO A 73 14.08 -1.43 -8.01
CA PRO A 73 15.17 -0.94 -8.85
C PRO A 73 16.40 -1.85 -8.82
N PHE A 74 16.23 -3.06 -8.30
CA PHE A 74 17.26 -4.06 -8.13
C PHE A 74 16.64 -5.45 -8.26
N SER A 75 17.47 -6.42 -8.61
CA SER A 75 17.12 -7.84 -8.68
C SER A 75 18.15 -8.66 -7.91
N HIS A 76 17.67 -9.55 -7.03
CA HIS A 76 18.50 -10.52 -6.33
C HIS A 76 18.00 -11.95 -6.53
N SER A 77 16.71 -12.19 -6.29
CA SER A 77 16.12 -13.54 -6.34
C SER A 77 16.23 -14.16 -7.73
N GLY A 78 16.75 -15.39 -7.82
CA GLY A 78 16.94 -16.09 -9.09
C GLY A 78 18.07 -15.51 -9.96
N LYS A 79 18.95 -14.67 -9.39
CA LYS A 79 20.12 -14.11 -10.05
C LYS A 79 21.41 -14.61 -9.39
N PRO A 80 22.51 -14.78 -10.14
CA PRO A 80 23.79 -15.16 -9.56
C PRO A 80 24.35 -14.13 -8.57
N CYS A 81 23.99 -12.87 -8.75
CA CYS A 81 24.40 -11.76 -7.91
C CYS A 81 23.34 -10.65 -7.91
N TYR A 82 23.44 -9.75 -6.93
CA TYR A 82 22.67 -8.51 -6.87
C TYR A 82 22.99 -7.62 -8.07
N ILE A 83 21.96 -7.05 -8.69
CA ILE A 83 22.07 -6.13 -9.83
C ILE A 83 21.13 -4.94 -9.59
N GLU A 84 21.61 -3.72 -9.83
CA GLU A 84 20.74 -2.54 -9.96
C GLU A 84 20.20 -2.46 -11.39
N ASP A 85 18.89 -2.52 -11.54
CA ASP A 85 18.20 -2.59 -12.83
C ASP A 85 16.87 -1.81 -12.85
N PRO A 86 16.88 -0.50 -12.51
CA PRO A 86 15.67 0.30 -12.46
C PRO A 86 14.96 0.35 -13.81
N ASP A 87 13.70 -0.05 -13.83
CA ASP A 87 12.89 -0.03 -15.02
C ASP A 87 12.28 1.36 -15.32
N ILE A 88 11.59 1.49 -16.45
CA ILE A 88 11.03 2.78 -16.88
C ILE A 88 9.95 3.28 -15.91
N GLU A 89 9.12 2.38 -15.37
CA GLU A 89 8.05 2.76 -14.46
C GLU A 89 8.57 3.16 -13.08
N TYR A 90 9.60 2.48 -12.56
CA TYR A 90 10.32 2.91 -11.36
C TYR A 90 10.93 4.30 -11.54
N ARG A 91 11.60 4.55 -12.67
CA ARG A 91 12.19 5.88 -12.93
C ARG A 91 11.13 6.98 -12.91
N LYS A 92 9.97 6.76 -13.53
CA LYS A 92 8.84 7.70 -13.47
C LYS A 92 8.33 7.89 -12.04
N PHE A 93 8.20 6.81 -11.29
CA PHE A 93 7.79 6.83 -9.89
C PHE A 93 8.76 7.67 -9.04
N HIS A 94 10.05 7.36 -9.10
CA HIS A 94 11.10 8.07 -8.38
C HIS A 94 11.13 9.55 -8.77
N SER A 95 11.13 9.87 -10.07
CA SER A 95 11.11 11.27 -10.54
C SER A 95 9.88 12.06 -10.07
N ALA A 96 8.72 11.42 -9.97
CA ALA A 96 7.48 12.09 -9.57
C ALA A 96 7.32 12.24 -8.04
N THR A 97 7.98 11.40 -7.25
CA THR A 97 7.73 11.29 -5.81
C THR A 97 8.95 11.58 -4.94
N GLY A 98 10.16 11.50 -5.50
CA GLY A 98 11.43 11.55 -4.77
C GLY A 98 11.69 10.31 -3.90
N ILE A 99 10.84 9.28 -3.93
CA ILE A 99 10.98 8.10 -3.08
C ILE A 99 11.99 7.14 -3.69
N LEU A 100 13.05 6.86 -2.94
CA LEU A 100 14.04 5.84 -3.25
C LEU A 100 13.59 4.48 -2.69
N LEU A 101 13.74 3.43 -3.49
CA LEU A 101 13.60 2.05 -3.05
C LEU A 101 14.98 1.42 -2.97
N GLU A 102 15.34 0.94 -1.79
CA GLU A 102 16.62 0.28 -1.54
C GLU A 102 16.41 -1.19 -1.19
N ALA A 103 17.46 -1.99 -1.38
CA ALA A 103 17.44 -3.39 -1.00
C ALA A 103 17.34 -3.54 0.52
N GLY A 104 16.31 -4.24 0.97
CA GLY A 104 16.18 -4.67 2.36
C GLY A 104 16.85 -6.01 2.62
N CYS A 105 16.31 -6.74 3.59
CA CYS A 105 16.69 -8.12 3.87
C CYS A 105 15.90 -9.08 2.98
N SER A 106 16.23 -9.13 1.69
CA SER A 106 15.69 -10.14 0.77
C SER A 106 16.31 -11.52 1.04
N VAL A 107 15.52 -12.57 0.84
CA VAL A 107 16.00 -13.97 0.84
C VAL A 107 15.59 -14.58 -0.49
N ASP A 108 16.56 -15.13 -1.23
CA ASP A 108 16.25 -15.87 -2.46
C ASP A 108 15.53 -17.17 -2.09
N THR A 109 14.26 -17.23 -2.49
CA THR A 109 13.37 -18.39 -2.25
C THR A 109 13.13 -19.21 -3.52
N THR A 110 13.82 -18.90 -4.63
CA THR A 110 13.61 -19.58 -5.92
C THR A 110 13.92 -21.08 -5.88
N CYS A 111 14.79 -21.53 -4.97
CA CYS A 111 15.05 -22.95 -4.75
C CYS A 111 13.83 -23.74 -4.24
N TYR A 112 12.81 -23.06 -3.70
CA TYR A 112 11.55 -23.66 -3.23
C TYR A 112 10.40 -23.49 -4.24
N ASP A 113 10.67 -23.03 -5.47
CA ASP A 113 9.61 -22.74 -6.46
C ASP A 113 8.67 -23.92 -6.75
N GLN A 114 9.17 -25.15 -6.63
CA GLN A 114 8.39 -26.38 -6.85
C GLN A 114 7.65 -26.86 -5.59
N ASP A 115 7.98 -26.29 -4.42
CA ASP A 115 7.41 -26.69 -3.14
C ASP A 115 6.17 -25.86 -2.77
N TRP A 116 5.93 -24.76 -3.46
CA TRP A 116 4.74 -23.93 -3.28
C TRP A 116 3.51 -24.55 -3.95
N HIS A 117 2.37 -24.55 -3.25
CA HIS A 117 1.08 -24.97 -3.81
C HIS A 117 0.69 -24.16 -5.07
N HIS A 118 1.05 -22.88 -5.10
CA HIS A 118 1.01 -22.03 -6.28
C HIS A 118 2.32 -21.27 -6.36
N ARG A 119 3.02 -21.37 -7.50
CA ARG A 119 4.29 -20.68 -7.69
C ARG A 119 4.08 -19.17 -7.51
N PRO A 120 4.67 -18.55 -6.47
CA PRO A 120 4.50 -17.14 -6.24
C PRO A 120 5.23 -16.33 -7.33
N PRO A 121 4.81 -15.08 -7.60
CA PRO A 121 5.64 -14.17 -8.37
C PRO A 121 6.96 -13.94 -7.64
N ALA A 122 8.04 -13.70 -8.40
CA ALA A 122 9.31 -13.28 -7.81
C ALA A 122 9.15 -11.89 -7.17
N THR A 123 9.55 -11.78 -5.91
CA THR A 123 9.42 -10.55 -5.11
C THR A 123 10.72 -10.18 -4.43
N GLU A 124 10.87 -8.91 -4.12
CA GLU A 124 11.97 -8.35 -3.35
C GLU A 124 11.43 -7.59 -2.14
N VAL A 125 12.20 -7.54 -1.06
CA VAL A 125 11.92 -6.66 0.08
C VAL A 125 12.57 -5.32 -0.19
N ALA A 126 11.75 -4.31 -0.52
CA ALA A 126 12.20 -2.95 -0.71
C ALA A 126 12.01 -2.13 0.57
N VAL A 127 13.01 -1.32 0.92
CA VAL A 127 12.94 -0.39 2.05
C VAL A 127 12.99 1.06 1.57
N CYS A 128 12.40 1.96 2.36
CA CYS A 128 12.39 3.40 2.09
C CYS A 128 12.64 4.19 3.36
N ASP A 129 13.46 5.23 3.27
CA ASP A 129 13.50 6.33 4.24
C ASP A 129 12.66 7.49 3.70
N PHE A 130 11.54 7.80 4.37
CA PHE A 130 10.67 8.91 3.99
C PHE A 130 11.08 10.24 4.64
N THR A 131 12.04 10.24 5.56
CA THR A 131 12.51 11.44 6.25
C THR A 131 13.43 12.31 5.40
N VAL A 132 14.00 11.73 4.34
CA VAL A 132 14.89 12.40 3.37
C VAL A 132 14.18 12.89 2.12
N LEU A 133 12.85 12.76 2.05
CA LEU A 133 12.08 13.21 0.89
C LEU A 133 12.17 14.74 0.72
N PRO A 134 12.29 15.24 -0.52
CA PRO A 134 12.17 16.67 -0.78
C PRO A 134 10.83 17.19 -0.24
N GLU A 135 10.84 18.38 0.36
CA GLU A 135 9.62 19.02 0.83
C GLU A 135 8.64 19.13 -0.33
N ALA A 136 7.46 18.51 -0.19
CA ALA A 136 6.48 18.51 -1.26
C ALA A 136 6.08 19.97 -1.58
N PRO A 137 6.03 20.39 -2.85
CA PRO A 137 5.49 21.70 -3.17
C PRO A 137 4.06 21.78 -2.62
N ALA A 138 3.75 22.86 -1.89
CA ALA A 138 2.45 23.06 -1.27
C ALA A 138 1.34 22.82 -2.29
N SER A 139 0.54 21.79 -2.08
CA SER A 139 -0.54 21.44 -2.99
C SER A 139 -1.57 22.56 -3.01
N THR A 140 -1.68 23.28 -4.14
CA THR A 140 -2.72 24.29 -4.37
C THR A 140 -4.09 23.69 -4.66
N ASP A 141 -4.23 22.36 -4.68
CA ASP A 141 -5.51 21.69 -4.89
C ASP A 141 -6.33 21.60 -3.59
N ARG A 142 -6.72 22.77 -3.06
CA ARG A 142 -7.87 22.88 -2.17
C ARG A 142 -9.12 22.68 -3.02
N ARG A 143 -9.49 21.43 -3.29
CA ARG A 143 -10.90 21.14 -3.61
C ARG A 143 -11.74 21.52 -2.39
N PRO A 144 -12.79 22.38 -2.54
CA PRO A 144 -13.69 22.65 -1.43
C PRO A 144 -14.32 21.33 -0.98
N ALA A 145 -14.35 21.12 0.34
CA ALA A 145 -14.97 19.96 0.95
C ALA A 145 -16.40 19.81 0.42
N SER A 146 -16.64 18.78 -0.39
CA SER A 146 -18.01 18.40 -0.74
C SER A 146 -18.73 18.05 0.55
N THR A 147 -19.80 18.78 0.83
CA THR A 147 -20.57 18.72 2.07
C THR A 147 -20.87 17.26 2.43
N ALA A 148 -20.37 16.83 3.57
CA ALA A 148 -20.60 15.49 4.10
C ALA A 148 -22.11 15.22 4.17
N ARG A 149 -22.60 14.28 3.35
CA ARG A 149 -23.88 13.64 3.61
C ARG A 149 -23.71 12.84 4.89
N ARG A 150 -24.30 13.36 5.98
CA ARG A 150 -24.43 12.66 7.26
C ARG A 150 -25.05 11.28 6.99
N PHE A 151 -24.30 10.21 7.24
CA PHE A 151 -24.90 8.88 7.32
C PHE A 151 -25.74 8.83 8.61
N SER A 152 -27.04 8.86 8.44
CA SER A 152 -28.04 8.71 9.49
C SER A 152 -28.05 7.27 10.02
N ARG A 153 -27.71 7.15 11.31
CA ARG A 153 -28.05 6.14 12.34
C ARG A 153 -27.90 4.62 12.05
N PRO A 154 -27.38 3.85 13.03
CA PRO A 154 -27.31 2.39 12.93
C PRO A 154 -28.71 1.75 12.91
N ILE A 155 -28.89 0.78 12.01
CA ILE A 155 -30.09 -0.05 11.95
C ILE A 155 -30.12 -0.93 13.20
N THR A 156 -31.07 -0.64 14.11
CA THR A 156 -31.42 -1.55 15.21
C THR A 156 -32.68 -2.29 14.77
N THR A 157 -32.57 -3.59 14.54
CA THR A 157 -33.74 -4.45 14.29
C THR A 157 -34.38 -4.82 15.63
N PRO A 158 -35.64 -4.49 15.91
CA PRO A 158 -36.32 -4.98 17.10
C PRO A 158 -36.73 -6.45 16.92
N PRO A 159 -36.80 -7.23 18.02
CA PRO A 159 -37.18 -8.65 17.96
C PRO A 159 -38.66 -8.78 17.57
N GLN A 160 -38.98 -9.73 16.69
CA GLN A 160 -40.35 -10.04 16.32
C GLN A 160 -41.08 -10.74 17.46
N LEU A 161 -42.26 -10.23 17.83
CA LEU A 161 -43.22 -10.90 18.71
C LEU A 161 -43.89 -12.04 17.93
N VAL A 162 -43.71 -13.26 18.40
CA VAL A 162 -44.48 -14.42 17.97
C VAL A 162 -45.84 -14.35 18.68
N GLY A 163 -46.90 -14.09 17.92
CA GLY A 163 -48.29 -14.15 18.41
C GLY A 163 -48.74 -15.60 18.67
N PRO A 164 -49.78 -15.82 19.48
CA PRO A 164 -50.12 -17.14 19.98
C PRO A 164 -50.77 -18.01 18.90
N SER A 165 -50.42 -19.29 18.94
CA SER A 165 -51.08 -20.38 18.23
C SER A 165 -52.55 -20.45 18.63
N VAL A 166 -53.44 -20.49 17.64
CA VAL A 166 -54.86 -20.78 17.84
C VAL A 166 -55.12 -22.20 17.32
N ALA A 167 -55.60 -23.01 18.26
CA ALA A 167 -56.21 -24.35 18.24
C ALA A 167 -56.39 -25.06 16.89
#